data_AF-A0A481CD43-F1
#
_entry.id   AF-A0A481CD43-F1
#
_cell.length_a   1.000
_cell.length_b   1.000
_cell.length_c   1.000
_cell.angle_alpha   90.00
_cell.angle_beta   90.00
_cell.angle_gamma   90.00
#
_symmetry.space_group_name_H-M   'P 1'
#
loop_
_entity.id
_entity.type
_entity.pdbx_description
1 polymer ?
#
loop_
_entity_poly.entity_id
_entity_poly.type
_entity_poly.pdbx_seq_one_letter_code
_entity_poly.pdbx_strand_id
1 'polypeptide(L)'
;MPSKFNCRQLREMGQRFEDFLVAEGLDMETDRERLRTIYNRDFKTSFGNPTPGFSSMLYGMKIANLAYVTRTRVRFFKLDHWADVWFPEKRRMKLGSEISKHHRSLLAKIFYDRAEYLHGKHGVDVEVQGPHEARDGQLLIRLDLNRKEVLTLRLRNGGTQPVTLTHLFPLCRTPQFAFYNGDQELPCPLGPGESYELHVHCKTSFVGYFPATVLWELLGPGEPGSEGAGTFYIARFLAGVAHSPLAAQLKPTTPFKRTQITGNPVVTNRVEEGERPDRSRNYDLELSMALGTYCPPLRLRQLLPILLQGTNIFTAPKEIAEIKAQLEAALKWRNYEVKLRLLLHLEELQMEHDIRHYDLESVPMTWDPIDQNPRLLTLEVGLRSGTGRLGWSQQAPAVGSTKGG
;
A
#
# COMPACT_ATOMS: atom_id res chain seq x y z
N MET A 1 -5.98 2.40 31.33
CA MET A 1 -7.18 2.05 32.12
C MET A 1 -7.71 0.72 31.60
N PRO A 2 -7.53 -0.41 32.32
CA PRO A 2 -8.15 -1.67 31.92
C PRO A 2 -9.67 -1.51 32.03
N SER A 3 -10.37 -1.72 30.91
CA SER A 3 -11.83 -1.63 30.85
C SER A 3 -12.45 -2.73 31.71
N LYS A 4 -13.36 -2.39 32.64
CA LYS A 4 -14.14 -3.36 33.44
C LYS A 4 -14.95 -4.34 32.59
N PHE A 5 -15.11 -4.05 31.29
CA PHE A 5 -15.88 -4.85 30.34
C PHE A 5 -15.04 -5.19 29.11
N ASN A 6 -15.16 -6.41 28.60
CA ASN A 6 -14.55 -6.82 27.34
C ASN A 6 -15.29 -6.16 26.15
N CYS A 7 -14.60 -5.89 25.04
CA CYS A 7 -15.18 -5.33 23.80
C CYS A 7 -16.43 -6.08 23.34
N ARG A 8 -16.48 -7.42 23.52
CA ARG A 8 -17.66 -8.23 23.21
C ARG A 8 -18.89 -7.84 24.04
N GLN A 9 -18.72 -7.65 25.36
CA GLN A 9 -19.80 -7.25 26.27
C GLN A 9 -20.29 -5.83 25.97
N LEU A 10 -19.36 -4.91 25.64
CA LEU A 10 -19.71 -3.56 25.23
C LEU A 10 -20.53 -3.54 23.94
N ARG A 11 -20.19 -4.40 22.97
CA ARG A 11 -20.93 -4.57 21.72
C ARG A 11 -22.33 -5.15 21.95
N GLU A 12 -22.43 -6.25 22.70
CA GLU A 12 -23.71 -6.92 22.99
C GLU A 12 -24.69 -5.98 23.71
N MET A 13 -24.20 -5.16 24.63
CA MET A 13 -25.03 -4.12 25.27
C MET A 13 -25.45 -3.00 24.32
N GLY A 14 -24.62 -2.65 23.34
CA GLY A 14 -24.97 -1.66 22.32
C GLY A 14 -26.03 -2.16 21.35
N GLN A 15 -25.99 -3.45 20.98
CA GLN A 15 -27.02 -4.09 20.15
C GLN A 15 -28.37 -4.15 20.87
N ARG A 16 -28.38 -4.52 22.16
CA ARG A 16 -29.61 -4.48 22.98
C ARG A 16 -30.19 -3.06 23.10
N PHE A 17 -29.33 -2.04 23.13
CA PHE A 17 -29.79 -0.66 23.15
C PHE A 17 -30.38 -0.23 21.81
N GLU A 18 -29.80 -0.66 20.69
CA GLU A 18 -30.36 -0.46 19.36
C GLU A 18 -31.74 -1.14 19.23
N ASP A 19 -31.88 -2.39 19.69
CA ASP A 19 -33.17 -3.10 19.71
C ASP A 19 -34.22 -2.38 20.56
N PHE A 20 -33.81 -1.82 21.70
CA PHE A 20 -34.66 -0.99 22.56
C PHE A 20 -35.13 0.30 21.84
N LEU A 21 -34.23 0.98 21.13
CA LEU A 21 -34.60 2.17 20.35
C LEU A 21 -35.60 1.83 19.24
N VAL A 22 -35.46 0.67 18.60
CA VAL A 22 -36.42 0.19 17.58
C VAL A 22 -37.78 -0.10 18.22
N ALA A 23 -37.81 -0.77 19.37
CA ALA A 23 -39.05 -1.09 20.09
C ALA A 23 -39.82 0.18 20.52
N GLU A 24 -39.09 1.24 20.91
CA GLU A 24 -39.66 2.53 21.32
C GLU A 24 -39.93 3.49 20.13
N GLY A 25 -39.66 3.07 18.88
CA GLY A 25 -39.85 3.91 17.69
C GLY A 25 -38.89 5.11 17.59
N LEU A 26 -37.70 5.00 18.21
CA LEU A 26 -36.65 6.01 18.28
C LEU A 26 -35.41 5.63 17.44
N ASP A 27 -35.55 4.72 16.48
CA ASP A 27 -34.49 4.21 15.62
C ASP A 27 -33.85 5.27 14.71
N MET A 28 -34.61 6.33 14.39
CA MET A 28 -34.14 7.47 13.59
C MET A 28 -33.42 8.55 14.42
N GLU A 29 -33.38 8.42 15.75
CA GLU A 29 -32.72 9.41 16.60
C GLU A 29 -31.20 9.36 16.43
N THR A 30 -30.61 10.52 16.16
CA THR A 30 -29.17 10.61 15.91
C THR A 30 -28.46 11.60 16.81
N ASP A 31 -29.17 12.38 17.63
CA ASP A 31 -28.55 13.27 18.58
C ASP A 31 -27.91 12.49 19.73
N ARG A 32 -26.60 12.71 19.91
CA ARG A 32 -25.79 11.99 20.89
C ARG A 32 -26.26 12.25 22.33
N GLU A 33 -26.65 13.48 22.64
CA GLU A 33 -27.04 13.87 23.99
C GLU A 33 -28.43 13.34 24.36
N ARG A 34 -29.36 13.36 23.40
CA ARG A 34 -30.65 12.71 23.54
C ARG A 34 -30.52 11.20 23.73
N LEU A 35 -29.72 10.53 22.90
CA LEU A 35 -29.43 9.10 23.05
C LEU A 35 -28.75 8.76 24.37
N ARG A 36 -27.88 9.64 24.89
CA ARG A 36 -27.25 9.48 26.21
C ARG A 36 -28.29 9.52 27.33
N THR A 37 -29.25 10.44 27.23
CA THR A 37 -30.34 10.59 28.21
C THR A 37 -31.23 9.36 28.22
N ILE A 38 -31.66 8.90 27.03
CA ILE A 38 -32.47 7.68 26.85
C ILE A 38 -31.71 6.46 27.41
N TYR A 39 -30.43 6.34 27.07
CA TYR A 39 -29.61 5.23 27.56
C TYR A 39 -29.54 5.20 29.09
N ASN A 40 -29.28 6.33 29.75
CA ASN A 40 -29.07 6.34 31.19
C ASN A 40 -30.37 6.28 32.00
N ARG A 41 -31.46 6.85 31.49
CA ARG A 41 -32.74 6.97 32.21
C ARG A 41 -33.67 5.80 31.93
N ASP A 42 -33.76 5.37 30.67
CA ASP A 42 -34.83 4.48 30.21
C ASP A 42 -34.29 3.06 29.97
N PHE A 43 -33.09 2.95 29.38
CA PHE A 43 -32.49 1.65 29.08
C PHE A 43 -31.69 1.07 30.24
N LYS A 44 -30.75 1.83 30.83
CA LYS A 44 -29.81 1.35 31.85
C LYS A 44 -30.52 0.94 33.15
N THR A 45 -31.59 1.62 33.51
CA THR A 45 -32.38 1.37 34.73
C THR A 45 -33.10 0.01 34.67
N SER A 46 -33.29 -0.52 33.47
CA SER A 46 -33.92 -1.83 33.20
C SER A 46 -32.94 -3.01 33.33
N PHE A 47 -31.64 -2.76 33.56
CA PHE A 47 -30.61 -3.79 33.69
C PHE A 47 -29.87 -3.69 35.04
N GLY A 48 -29.66 -4.84 35.70
CA GLY A 48 -28.91 -4.92 36.97
C GLY A 48 -27.42 -4.58 36.84
N ASN A 49 -26.78 -4.21 37.95
CA ASN A 49 -25.33 -3.94 37.97
C ASN A 49 -24.53 -5.25 37.80
N PRO A 50 -23.44 -5.27 36.99
CA PRO A 50 -22.76 -4.13 36.38
C PRO A 50 -23.10 -3.88 34.90
N THR A 51 -23.58 -2.67 34.57
CA THR A 51 -23.82 -2.21 33.19
C THR A 51 -22.76 -1.22 32.70
N PRO A 52 -22.32 -1.32 31.43
CA PRO A 52 -21.40 -0.35 30.85
C PRO A 52 -22.06 1.03 30.71
N GLY A 53 -21.27 2.09 30.88
CA GLY A 53 -21.76 3.45 30.62
C GLY A 53 -21.96 3.72 29.13
N PHE A 54 -22.79 4.71 28.79
CA PHE A 54 -23.12 5.07 27.41
C PHE A 54 -21.88 5.24 26.51
N SER A 55 -20.87 5.99 26.98
CA SER A 55 -19.63 6.20 26.22
C SER A 55 -18.81 4.92 26.02
N SER A 56 -18.82 4.01 26.98
CA SER A 56 -18.12 2.72 26.88
C SER A 56 -18.84 1.78 25.91
N MET A 57 -20.18 1.74 25.97
CA MET A 57 -21.00 1.02 25.00
C MET A 57 -20.78 1.56 23.58
N LEU A 58 -20.85 2.89 23.39
CA LEU A 58 -20.59 3.53 22.09
C LEU A 58 -19.19 3.24 21.57
N TYR A 59 -18.20 3.18 22.46
CA TYR A 59 -16.83 2.80 22.10
C TYR A 59 -16.76 1.36 21.60
N GLY A 60 -17.44 0.41 22.26
CA GLY A 60 -17.57 -0.97 21.79
C GLY A 60 -18.25 -1.07 20.44
N MET A 61 -19.38 -0.37 20.26
CA MET A 61 -20.10 -0.28 18.99
C MET A 61 -19.24 0.34 17.87
N LYS A 62 -18.49 1.40 18.16
CA LYS A 62 -17.58 2.04 17.21
C LYS A 62 -16.45 1.11 16.77
N ILE A 63 -15.82 0.41 17.72
CA ILE A 63 -14.76 -0.58 17.40
C ILE A 63 -15.33 -1.73 16.56
N ALA A 64 -16.57 -2.14 16.83
CA ALA A 64 -17.26 -3.16 16.06
C ALA A 64 -17.76 -2.68 14.69
N ASN A 65 -17.53 -1.40 14.33
CA ASN A 65 -18.10 -0.74 13.15
C ASN A 65 -19.64 -0.83 13.10
N LEU A 66 -20.31 -0.82 14.26
CA LEU A 66 -21.77 -0.82 14.40
C LEU A 66 -22.34 0.54 14.77
N ALA A 67 -21.48 1.51 15.05
CA ALA A 67 -21.91 2.88 15.28
C ALA A 67 -20.93 3.86 14.64
N TYR A 68 -21.49 4.86 13.96
CA TYR A 68 -20.77 6.03 13.51
C TYR A 68 -20.97 7.12 14.55
N VAL A 69 -19.89 7.45 15.26
CA VAL A 69 -19.92 8.37 16.40
C VAL A 69 -19.11 9.61 16.06
N THR A 70 -19.80 10.75 16.01
CA THR A 70 -19.20 12.09 15.94
C THR A 70 -19.32 12.79 17.29
N ARG A 71 -18.91 14.07 17.35
CA ARG A 71 -19.04 14.87 18.57
C ARG A 71 -20.50 15.08 18.96
N THR A 72 -21.39 15.28 17.98
CA THR A 72 -22.79 15.66 18.20
C THR A 72 -23.79 14.58 17.77
N ARG A 73 -23.41 13.69 16.84
CA ARG A 73 -24.31 12.68 16.30
C ARG A 73 -23.79 11.26 16.48
N VAL A 74 -24.71 10.34 16.74
CA VAL A 74 -24.49 8.90 16.72
C VAL A 74 -25.47 8.29 15.73
N ARG A 75 -24.98 7.43 14.85
CA ARG A 75 -25.83 6.56 14.03
C ARG A 75 -25.49 5.12 14.35
N PHE A 76 -26.48 4.38 14.80
CA PHE A 76 -26.39 2.93 14.93
C PHE A 76 -26.67 2.28 13.58
N PHE A 77 -26.05 1.14 13.36
CA PHE A 77 -26.28 0.34 12.18
C PHE A 77 -26.53 -1.07 12.65
N LYS A 78 -27.59 -1.68 12.11
CA LYS A 78 -27.83 -3.09 12.32
C LYS A 78 -26.65 -3.86 11.72
N LEU A 79 -26.06 -4.72 12.53
CA LEU A 79 -25.47 -5.92 11.94
C LEU A 79 -26.67 -6.66 11.37
N ASP A 80 -26.76 -6.81 10.04
CA ASP A 80 -27.54 -7.93 9.51
C ASP A 80 -26.86 -9.20 10.03
N HIS A 81 -27.23 -9.64 11.23
CA HIS A 81 -27.15 -11.04 11.57
C HIS A 81 -28.00 -11.73 10.52
N TRP A 82 -27.40 -12.58 9.69
CA TRP A 82 -28.07 -13.21 8.55
C TRP A 82 -29.37 -13.96 8.93
N ALA A 83 -30.47 -13.23 8.97
CA ALA A 83 -31.81 -13.67 8.62
C ALA A 83 -32.02 -12.99 7.26
N ASP A 84 -31.90 -13.63 6.11
CA ASP A 84 -32.80 -14.69 5.65
C ASP A 84 -32.15 -15.56 4.55
N VAL A 85 -30.86 -15.88 4.68
CA VAL A 85 -30.27 -16.92 3.82
C VAL A 85 -29.80 -18.07 4.69
N TRP A 86 -30.62 -19.12 4.73
CA TRP A 86 -30.34 -20.40 5.38
C TRP A 86 -29.10 -21.02 4.73
N PHE A 87 -27.92 -20.69 5.24
CA PHE A 87 -26.71 -21.46 4.99
C PHE A 87 -26.49 -22.37 6.20
N PRO A 88 -26.13 -23.66 6.00
CA PRO A 88 -25.84 -24.55 7.10
C PRO A 88 -24.74 -23.93 7.98
N GLU A 89 -25.11 -23.50 9.19
CA GLU A 89 -24.18 -22.90 10.17
C GLU A 89 -22.98 -23.82 10.46
N LYS A 90 -23.15 -25.12 10.19
CA LYS A 90 -22.13 -26.17 10.20
C LYS A 90 -20.90 -25.89 9.31
N ARG A 91 -20.96 -24.98 8.32
CA ARG A 91 -19.87 -24.77 7.32
C ARG A 91 -19.18 -23.40 7.37
N ARG A 92 -19.56 -22.54 8.32
CA ARG A 92 -18.93 -21.22 8.48
C ARG A 92 -17.61 -21.39 9.26
N MET A 93 -16.48 -21.02 8.65
CA MET A 93 -15.20 -21.10 9.35
C MET A 93 -15.13 -20.10 10.51
N LYS A 94 -14.60 -20.54 11.66
CA LYS A 94 -14.33 -19.67 12.81
C LYS A 94 -13.21 -18.69 12.46
N LEU A 95 -13.48 -17.41 12.65
CA LEU A 95 -12.53 -16.35 12.38
C LEU A 95 -11.43 -16.32 13.44
N GLY A 96 -10.27 -16.89 13.14
CA GLY A 96 -8.99 -16.66 13.85
C GLY A 96 -8.98 -16.85 15.38
N SER A 97 -9.87 -17.65 15.95
CA SER A 97 -9.83 -17.95 17.38
C SER A 97 -8.90 -19.14 17.60
N GLU A 98 -7.73 -18.86 18.21
CA GLU A 98 -6.59 -19.77 18.47
C GLU A 98 -5.54 -19.91 17.35
N ILE A 99 -5.05 -18.77 16.84
CA ILE A 99 -3.78 -18.75 16.08
C ILE A 99 -2.62 -18.95 17.08
N SER A 100 -1.89 -20.06 16.94
CA SER A 100 -0.67 -20.39 17.70
C SER A 100 0.37 -19.26 17.62
N LYS A 101 1.24 -19.14 18.64
CA LYS A 101 2.36 -18.17 18.63
C LYS A 101 3.23 -18.32 17.38
N HIS A 102 3.40 -19.56 16.88
CA HIS A 102 4.16 -19.85 15.68
C HIS A 102 3.53 -19.19 14.43
N HIS A 103 2.22 -19.42 14.22
CA HIS A 103 1.48 -18.82 13.11
C HIS A 103 1.43 -17.29 13.17
N ARG A 104 1.40 -16.67 14.36
CA ARG A 104 1.49 -15.20 14.46
C ARG A 104 2.82 -14.64 13.96
N SER A 105 3.93 -15.31 14.29
CA SER A 105 5.25 -14.93 13.79
C SER A 105 5.39 -15.17 12.29
N LEU A 106 4.79 -16.25 11.78
CA LEU A 106 4.72 -16.51 10.34
C LEU A 106 3.94 -15.42 9.60
N LEU A 107 2.81 -14.98 10.13
CA LEU A 107 2.05 -13.88 9.54
C LEU A 107 2.86 -12.59 9.47
N ALA A 108 3.63 -12.27 10.50
CA ALA A 108 4.53 -11.11 10.46
C ALA A 108 5.55 -11.21 9.32
N LYS A 109 6.08 -12.42 9.04
CA LYS A 109 6.97 -12.68 7.90
C LYS A 109 6.26 -12.55 6.56
N ILE A 110 5.06 -13.13 6.43
CA ILE A 110 4.24 -13.05 5.21
C ILE A 110 3.88 -11.59 4.88
N PHE A 111 3.56 -10.78 5.89
CA PHE A 111 3.29 -9.36 5.69
C PHE A 111 4.56 -8.53 5.43
N TYR A 112 5.74 -9.05 5.78
CA TYR A 112 7.03 -8.42 5.49
C TYR A 112 7.47 -8.66 4.05
N ASP A 113 7.25 -9.87 3.53
CA ASP A 113 7.56 -10.25 2.14
C ASP A 113 6.32 -10.85 1.45
N ARG A 114 5.38 -9.99 1.05
CA ARG A 114 4.13 -10.45 0.42
C ARG A 114 4.36 -11.14 -0.92
N ALA A 115 5.39 -10.74 -1.65
CA ALA A 115 5.66 -11.23 -3.00
C ALA A 115 6.02 -12.74 -3.00
N GLU A 116 6.76 -13.19 -1.99
CA GLU A 116 7.17 -14.59 -1.85
C GLU A 116 5.97 -15.56 -1.72
N TYR A 117 4.88 -15.13 -1.08
CA TYR A 117 3.71 -15.98 -0.79
C TYR A 117 2.58 -15.82 -1.80
N LEU A 118 2.68 -14.89 -2.75
CA LEU A 118 1.70 -14.72 -3.81
C LEU A 118 1.84 -15.77 -4.92
N HIS A 119 3.06 -16.19 -5.20
CA HIS A 119 3.31 -17.14 -6.28
C HIS A 119 2.96 -18.56 -5.85
N GLY A 120 2.40 -19.32 -6.77
CA GLY A 120 2.21 -20.76 -6.60
C GLY A 120 3.55 -21.47 -6.31
N LYS A 121 3.49 -22.54 -5.53
CA LYS A 121 4.65 -23.35 -5.14
C LYS A 121 4.36 -24.81 -5.49
N HIS A 122 5.36 -25.54 -5.99
CA HIS A 122 5.25 -26.96 -6.36
C HIS A 122 4.14 -27.28 -7.39
N GLY A 123 3.82 -26.33 -8.29
CA GLY A 123 2.73 -26.48 -9.26
C GLY A 123 1.33 -26.27 -8.67
N VAL A 124 1.24 -25.91 -7.39
CA VAL A 124 -0.02 -25.56 -6.71
C VAL A 124 -0.20 -24.06 -6.78
N ASP A 125 -1.36 -23.60 -7.26
CA ASP A 125 -1.70 -22.18 -7.30
C ASP A 125 -3.20 -21.95 -7.01
N VAL A 126 -3.56 -20.71 -6.72
CA VAL A 126 -4.95 -20.31 -6.44
C VAL A 126 -5.53 -19.56 -7.63
N GLU A 127 -6.47 -20.21 -8.31
CA GLU A 127 -7.33 -19.61 -9.33
C GLU A 127 -8.45 -18.81 -8.65
N VAL A 128 -8.81 -17.66 -9.22
CA VAL A 128 -9.81 -16.74 -8.65
C VAL A 128 -10.97 -16.60 -9.62
N GLN A 129 -12.19 -16.85 -9.16
CA GLN A 129 -13.42 -16.71 -9.94
C GLN A 129 -14.39 -15.75 -9.24
N GLY A 130 -15.05 -14.89 -10.02
CA GLY A 130 -16.01 -13.90 -9.52
C GLY A 130 -15.54 -12.45 -9.70
N PRO A 131 -16.31 -11.47 -9.20
CA PRO A 131 -16.09 -10.05 -9.44
C PRO A 131 -14.87 -9.55 -8.63
N HIS A 132 -13.74 -9.41 -9.31
CA HIS A 132 -12.52 -8.87 -8.70
C HIS A 132 -11.68 -8.08 -9.71
N GLU A 133 -10.91 -7.14 -9.17
CA GLU A 133 -9.84 -6.45 -9.88
C GLU A 133 -8.51 -6.81 -9.20
N ALA A 134 -7.60 -7.45 -9.94
CA ALA A 134 -6.25 -7.68 -9.46
C ALA A 134 -5.46 -6.38 -9.56
N ARG A 135 -5.08 -5.81 -8.42
CA ARG A 135 -4.24 -4.61 -8.34
C ARG A 135 -3.09 -4.90 -7.40
N ASP A 136 -1.87 -4.81 -7.90
CA ASP A 136 -0.66 -4.86 -7.07
C ASP A 136 -0.53 -6.13 -6.22
N GLY A 137 -0.97 -7.29 -6.74
CA GLY A 137 -0.97 -8.57 -6.00
C GLY A 137 -2.10 -8.70 -4.96
N GLN A 138 -2.97 -7.69 -4.85
CA GLN A 138 -4.18 -7.73 -4.04
C GLN A 138 -5.42 -7.90 -4.92
N LEU A 139 -6.37 -8.71 -4.45
CA LEU A 139 -7.67 -8.92 -5.10
C LEU A 139 -8.67 -7.91 -4.52
N LEU A 140 -9.03 -6.91 -5.31
CA LEU A 140 -10.00 -5.89 -4.94
C LEU A 140 -11.40 -6.33 -5.35
N ILE A 141 -12.29 -6.45 -4.38
CA ILE A 141 -13.70 -6.80 -4.58
C ILE A 141 -14.50 -5.51 -4.44
N ARG A 142 -15.11 -5.05 -5.53
CA ARG A 142 -16.00 -3.89 -5.50
C ARG A 142 -17.30 -4.29 -4.83
N LEU A 143 -17.65 -3.60 -3.75
CA LEU A 143 -18.86 -3.87 -2.97
C LEU A 143 -19.85 -2.73 -3.14
N ASP A 144 -21.01 -3.04 -3.67
CA ASP A 144 -22.17 -2.18 -3.57
C ASP A 144 -22.75 -2.24 -2.15
N LEU A 145 -23.18 -1.09 -1.63
CA LEU A 145 -23.75 -1.02 -0.29
C LEU A 145 -24.97 -1.94 -0.17
N ASN A 146 -24.98 -2.75 0.88
CA ASN A 146 -26.02 -3.73 1.21
C ASN A 146 -26.22 -4.85 0.16
N ARG A 147 -25.36 -4.94 -0.86
CA ARG A 147 -25.35 -6.08 -1.79
C ARG A 147 -24.30 -7.11 -1.37
N LYS A 148 -24.62 -8.37 -1.63
CA LYS A 148 -23.73 -9.50 -1.34
C LYS A 148 -22.97 -9.84 -2.61
N GLU A 149 -21.65 -9.82 -2.52
CA GLU A 149 -20.75 -10.33 -3.55
C GLU A 149 -20.13 -11.65 -3.09
N VAL A 150 -19.84 -12.53 -4.05
CA VAL A 150 -19.23 -13.83 -3.79
C VAL A 150 -18.01 -13.99 -4.69
N LEU A 151 -16.87 -14.25 -4.07
CA LEU A 151 -15.61 -14.58 -4.73
C LEU A 151 -15.24 -16.03 -4.41
N THR A 152 -14.92 -16.84 -5.41
CA THR A 152 -14.46 -18.21 -5.23
C THR A 152 -12.95 -18.27 -5.42
N LEU A 153 -12.24 -18.78 -4.42
CA LEU A 153 -10.81 -19.05 -4.45
C LEU A 153 -10.62 -20.55 -4.59
N ARG A 154 -10.08 -20.99 -5.73
CA ARG A 154 -9.89 -22.39 -6.08
C ARG A 154 -8.40 -22.72 -6.03
N LEU A 155 -7.98 -23.37 -4.94
CA LEU A 155 -6.62 -23.87 -4.78
C LEU A 155 -6.47 -25.15 -5.61
N ARG A 156 -5.70 -25.12 -6.69
CA ARG A 156 -5.56 -26.25 -7.62
C ARG A 156 -4.13 -26.77 -7.59
N ASN A 157 -3.99 -28.09 -7.51
CA ASN A 157 -2.72 -28.76 -7.72
C ASN A 157 -2.53 -29.03 -9.22
N GLY A 158 -1.80 -28.18 -9.92
CA GLY A 158 -1.37 -28.40 -11.30
C GLY A 158 -0.05 -29.18 -11.43
N GLY A 159 0.55 -29.58 -10.29
CA GLY A 159 1.79 -30.35 -10.25
C GLY A 159 1.60 -31.83 -10.54
N THR A 160 2.71 -32.56 -10.62
CA THR A 160 2.74 -34.01 -10.87
C THR A 160 2.68 -34.84 -9.59
N GLN A 161 2.91 -34.23 -8.43
CA GLN A 161 2.96 -34.91 -7.13
C GLN A 161 1.79 -34.48 -6.24
N PRO A 162 1.25 -35.38 -5.39
CA PRO A 162 0.19 -35.02 -4.45
C PRO A 162 0.72 -34.12 -3.34
N VAL A 163 -0.11 -33.17 -2.90
CA VAL A 163 0.16 -32.28 -1.76
C VAL A 163 -0.98 -32.40 -0.76
N THR A 164 -0.72 -32.14 0.52
CA THR A 164 -1.77 -32.19 1.55
C THR A 164 -2.03 -30.80 2.08
N LEU A 165 -3.26 -30.31 1.91
CA LEU A 165 -3.72 -29.08 2.56
C LEU A 165 -3.97 -29.40 4.04
N THR A 166 -3.12 -28.89 4.93
CA THR A 166 -3.22 -29.16 6.38
C THR A 166 -4.15 -28.17 7.05
N HIS A 167 -3.95 -26.88 6.78
CA HIS A 167 -4.69 -25.80 7.42
C HIS A 167 -5.06 -24.69 6.45
N LEU A 168 -6.21 -24.07 6.73
CA LEU A 168 -6.70 -22.87 6.06
C LEU A 168 -6.99 -21.80 7.10
N PHE A 169 -6.32 -20.65 6.98
CA PHE A 169 -6.48 -19.53 7.90
C PHE A 169 -7.12 -18.33 7.17
N PRO A 170 -8.44 -18.14 7.32
CA PRO A 170 -9.08 -16.90 6.93
C PRO A 170 -8.81 -15.82 8.00
N LEU A 171 -7.98 -14.85 7.65
CA LEU A 171 -7.55 -13.76 8.52
C LEU A 171 -8.29 -12.49 8.13
N CYS A 172 -9.37 -12.24 8.83
CA CYS A 172 -10.12 -11.00 8.73
C CYS A 172 -10.29 -10.38 10.12
N ARG A 173 -10.16 -9.06 10.20
CA ARG A 173 -10.47 -8.31 11.42
C ARG A 173 -11.85 -7.66 11.37
N THR A 174 -12.57 -7.87 10.28
CA THR A 174 -13.75 -7.08 9.91
C THR A 174 -14.93 -8.02 9.65
N PRO A 175 -16.15 -7.69 10.09
CA PRO A 175 -17.32 -8.56 9.95
C PRO A 175 -17.84 -8.68 8.50
N GLN A 176 -17.31 -7.88 7.57
CA GLN A 176 -17.76 -7.79 6.17
C GLN A 176 -17.47 -9.06 5.36
N PHE A 177 -16.56 -9.92 5.84
CA PHE A 177 -16.17 -11.15 5.18
C PHE A 177 -16.66 -12.38 5.93
N ALA A 178 -17.16 -13.35 5.18
CA ALA A 178 -17.47 -14.68 5.65
C ALA A 178 -16.88 -15.72 4.72
N PHE A 179 -16.28 -16.77 5.29
CA PHE A 179 -15.56 -17.80 4.56
C PHE A 179 -16.27 -19.14 4.74
N TYR A 180 -16.55 -19.79 3.63
CA TYR A 180 -17.22 -21.08 3.56
C TYR A 180 -16.35 -22.04 2.76
N ASN A 181 -15.95 -23.15 3.37
CA ASN A 181 -15.25 -24.22 2.68
C ASN A 181 -16.22 -25.09 1.87
N GLY A 182 -15.69 -25.77 0.86
CA GLY A 182 -16.34 -26.92 0.25
C GLY A 182 -16.54 -28.06 1.25
N ASP A 183 -17.21 -29.13 0.81
CA ASP A 183 -17.57 -30.30 1.64
C ASP A 183 -16.35 -31.11 2.17
N GLN A 184 -15.13 -30.73 1.80
CA GLN A 184 -13.89 -31.38 2.24
C GLN A 184 -13.44 -30.89 3.62
N GLU A 185 -13.34 -31.83 4.56
CA GLU A 185 -12.72 -31.62 5.87
C GLU A 185 -11.19 -31.55 5.75
N LEU A 186 -10.57 -30.76 6.63
CA LEU A 186 -9.11 -30.65 6.72
C LEU A 186 -8.57 -31.63 7.77
N PRO A 187 -7.40 -32.25 7.54
CA PRO A 187 -6.52 -32.11 6.37
C PRO A 187 -7.04 -32.81 5.11
N CYS A 188 -6.85 -32.19 3.95
CA CYS A 188 -7.33 -32.68 2.65
C CYS A 188 -6.16 -32.97 1.69
N PRO A 189 -5.96 -34.22 1.23
CA PRO A 189 -5.02 -34.50 0.16
C PRO A 189 -5.53 -33.93 -1.17
N LEU A 190 -4.63 -33.37 -1.97
CA LEU A 190 -4.89 -32.83 -3.29
C LEU A 190 -3.96 -33.51 -4.29
N GLY A 191 -4.52 -34.47 -5.04
CA GLY A 191 -3.85 -35.13 -6.14
C GLY A 191 -3.63 -34.20 -7.35
N PRO A 192 -2.84 -34.64 -8.35
CA PRO A 192 -2.67 -33.92 -9.60
C PRO A 192 -4.01 -33.62 -10.28
N GLY A 193 -4.28 -32.35 -10.55
CA GLY A 193 -5.51 -31.85 -11.17
C GLY A 193 -6.66 -31.58 -10.20
N GLU A 194 -6.57 -32.03 -8.95
CA GLU A 194 -7.59 -31.77 -7.93
C GLU A 194 -7.53 -30.33 -7.42
N SER A 195 -8.66 -29.87 -6.88
CA SER A 195 -8.78 -28.51 -6.38
C SER A 195 -9.68 -28.41 -5.16
N TYR A 196 -9.30 -27.52 -4.24
CA TYR A 196 -10.07 -27.14 -3.08
C TYR A 196 -10.72 -25.77 -3.28
N GLU A 197 -12.03 -25.69 -3.07
CA GLU A 197 -12.79 -24.44 -3.24
C GLU A 197 -13.10 -23.77 -1.90
N LEU A 198 -12.86 -22.46 -1.87
CA LEU A 198 -13.21 -21.58 -0.76
C LEU A 198 -14.09 -20.44 -1.29
N HIS A 199 -15.31 -20.35 -0.78
CA HIS A 199 -16.21 -19.24 -1.09
C HIS A 199 -16.05 -18.12 -0.07
N VAL A 200 -15.77 -16.92 -0.58
CA VAL A 200 -15.63 -15.69 0.19
C VAL A 200 -16.86 -14.83 -0.07
N HIS A 201 -17.73 -14.74 0.94
CA HIS A 201 -18.91 -13.88 0.90
C HIS A 201 -18.56 -12.51 1.49
N CYS A 202 -18.86 -11.46 0.74
CA CYS A 202 -18.57 -10.09 1.10
C CYS A 202 -19.87 -9.27 1.07
N LYS A 203 -20.21 -8.60 2.17
CA LYS A 203 -21.33 -7.64 2.24
C LYS A 203 -20.96 -6.53 3.20
N THR A 204 -21.30 -5.29 2.85
CA THR A 204 -21.09 -4.15 3.74
C THR A 204 -22.18 -3.10 3.56
N SER A 205 -22.60 -2.48 4.65
CA SER A 205 -23.41 -1.26 4.67
C SER A 205 -22.56 0.01 4.75
N PHE A 206 -21.23 -0.15 4.82
CA PHE A 206 -20.27 0.91 5.04
C PHE A 206 -19.40 1.16 3.81
N VAL A 207 -19.18 2.44 3.54
CA VAL A 207 -18.16 2.92 2.60
C VAL A 207 -16.79 2.78 3.24
N GLY A 208 -15.84 2.20 2.53
CA GLY A 208 -14.50 2.02 3.05
C GLY A 208 -13.70 0.94 2.35
N TYR A 209 -12.54 0.66 2.94
CA TYR A 209 -11.61 -0.37 2.51
C TYR A 209 -11.47 -1.41 3.62
N PHE A 210 -11.82 -2.65 3.32
CA PHE A 210 -11.89 -3.75 4.28
C PHE A 210 -10.88 -4.83 3.88
N PRO A 211 -9.70 -4.91 4.53
CA PRO A 211 -8.70 -5.91 4.18
C PRO A 211 -9.01 -7.28 4.80
N ALA A 212 -8.73 -8.33 4.04
CA ALA A 212 -8.71 -9.70 4.50
C ALA A 212 -7.54 -10.47 3.86
N THR A 213 -7.05 -11.51 4.53
CA THR A 213 -6.01 -12.39 4.01
C THR A 213 -6.46 -13.83 4.16
N VAL A 214 -6.23 -14.64 3.13
CA VAL A 214 -6.42 -16.09 3.20
C VAL A 214 -5.05 -16.73 3.08
N LEU A 215 -4.72 -17.63 4.00
CA LEU A 215 -3.46 -18.36 4.03
C LEU A 215 -3.74 -19.86 4.00
N TRP A 216 -3.14 -20.55 3.04
CA TRP A 216 -3.13 -22.00 2.95
C TRP A 216 -1.79 -22.52 3.43
N GLU A 217 -1.82 -23.52 4.32
CA GLU A 217 -0.67 -24.28 4.78
C GLU A 217 -0.71 -25.65 4.10
N LEU A 218 0.33 -25.97 3.33
CA LEU A 218 0.42 -27.20 2.57
C LEU A 218 1.67 -27.98 2.94
N LEU A 219 1.54 -29.30 2.99
CA LEU A 219 2.67 -30.20 3.07
C LEU A 219 3.15 -30.54 1.66
N GLY A 220 4.44 -30.31 1.40
CA GLY A 220 5.10 -30.64 0.15
C GLY A 220 5.14 -32.15 -0.14
N PRO A 221 5.38 -32.52 -1.41
CA PRO A 221 5.47 -33.91 -1.81
C PRO A 221 6.71 -34.57 -1.20
N GLY A 222 6.50 -35.46 -0.23
CA GLY A 222 7.52 -36.27 0.43
C GLY A 222 6.88 -37.25 1.41
N GLU A 223 7.52 -38.40 1.66
CA GLU A 223 7.00 -39.36 2.64
C GLU A 223 6.94 -38.74 4.05
N PRO A 224 5.85 -38.97 4.81
CA PRO A 224 5.75 -38.47 6.18
C PRO A 224 6.85 -39.11 7.04
N GLY A 225 7.93 -38.36 7.29
CA GLY A 225 9.09 -38.82 8.07
C GLY A 225 10.45 -38.59 7.39
N SER A 226 10.49 -38.20 6.11
CA SER A 226 11.74 -37.82 5.45
C SER A 226 11.96 -36.30 5.49
N GLU A 227 13.21 -35.87 5.67
CA GLU A 227 13.64 -34.45 5.79
C GLU A 227 13.28 -33.56 4.58
N GLY A 228 12.70 -34.12 3.51
CA GLY A 228 12.28 -33.42 2.29
C GLY A 228 10.82 -32.92 2.24
N ALA A 229 9.92 -33.31 3.15
CA ALA A 229 8.52 -32.86 3.15
C ALA A 229 8.38 -31.49 3.85
N GLY A 230 8.92 -30.44 3.23
CA GLY A 230 8.82 -29.08 3.75
C GLY A 230 7.38 -28.55 3.69
N THR A 231 6.86 -28.02 4.80
CA THR A 231 5.63 -27.22 4.80
C THR A 231 5.87 -25.93 4.02
N PHE A 232 4.96 -25.61 3.10
CA PHE A 232 4.97 -24.35 2.37
C PHE A 232 3.62 -23.65 2.46
N TYR A 233 3.63 -22.37 2.13
CA TYR A 233 2.50 -21.49 2.33
C TYR A 233 2.18 -20.71 1.06
N ILE A 234 0.90 -20.58 0.76
CA ILE A 234 0.37 -19.72 -0.29
C ILE A 234 -0.60 -18.74 0.35
N ALA A 235 -0.50 -17.46 0.01
CA ALA A 235 -1.34 -16.40 0.55
C ALA A 235 -2.10 -15.66 -0.57
N ARG A 236 -3.33 -15.24 -0.26
CA ARG A 236 -4.10 -14.29 -1.07
C ARG A 236 -4.54 -13.12 -0.22
N PHE A 237 -4.22 -11.92 -0.67
CA PHE A 237 -4.64 -10.68 -0.04
C PHE A 237 -5.88 -10.17 -0.75
N LEU A 238 -6.95 -9.99 0.02
CA LEU A 238 -8.24 -9.53 -0.43
C LEU A 238 -8.50 -8.14 0.14
N ALA A 239 -9.23 -7.29 -0.59
CA ALA A 239 -9.86 -6.13 0.02
C ALA A 239 -11.23 -5.84 -0.59
N GLY A 240 -12.21 -5.67 0.29
CA GLY A 240 -13.54 -5.20 -0.07
C GLY A 240 -13.50 -3.68 -0.14
N VAL A 241 -13.86 -3.11 -1.29
CA VAL A 241 -13.88 -1.67 -1.51
C VAL A 241 -15.31 -1.25 -1.79
N ALA A 242 -15.88 -0.52 -0.85
CA ALA A 242 -17.22 0.02 -0.98
C ALA A 242 -17.16 1.54 -1.16
N HIS A 243 -17.86 2.03 -2.16
CA HIS A 243 -18.00 3.46 -2.46
C HIS A 243 -19.44 3.92 -2.24
N SER A 244 -19.62 5.20 -1.89
CA SER A 244 -20.96 5.78 -1.91
C SER A 244 -21.39 6.07 -3.35
N PRO A 245 -22.70 6.08 -3.65
CA PRO A 245 -23.22 6.55 -4.94
C PRO A 245 -22.73 7.97 -5.27
N LEU A 246 -22.63 8.84 -4.26
CA LEU A 246 -22.07 10.18 -4.40
C LEU A 246 -20.59 10.15 -4.83
N ALA A 247 -19.78 9.26 -4.26
CA ALA A 247 -18.38 9.12 -4.67
C ALA A 247 -18.25 8.65 -6.12
N ALA A 248 -19.22 7.89 -6.65
CA ALA A 248 -19.26 7.53 -8.07
C ALA A 248 -19.56 8.75 -8.96
N GLN A 249 -20.45 9.65 -8.53
CA GLN A 249 -20.78 10.89 -9.25
C GLN A 249 -19.64 11.91 -9.22
N LEU A 250 -18.86 11.93 -8.13
CA LEU A 250 -17.72 12.84 -7.95
C LEU A 250 -16.41 12.28 -8.51
N LYS A 251 -16.44 11.15 -9.24
CA LYS A 251 -15.23 10.61 -9.88
C LYS A 251 -14.69 11.64 -10.89
N PRO A 252 -13.37 11.86 -10.94
CA PRO A 252 -12.77 12.71 -11.96
C PRO A 252 -13.10 12.17 -13.35
N THR A 253 -13.74 12.98 -14.19
CA THR A 253 -14.06 12.63 -15.58
C THR A 253 -12.82 12.53 -16.46
N THR A 254 -11.73 13.21 -16.07
CA THR A 254 -10.44 13.19 -16.76
C THR A 254 -9.32 12.83 -15.79
N PRO A 255 -8.35 11.99 -16.20
CA PRO A 255 -7.18 11.71 -15.39
C PRO A 255 -6.46 13.01 -15.05
N PHE A 256 -5.92 13.08 -13.83
CA PHE A 256 -5.16 14.25 -13.39
C PHE A 256 -4.00 14.51 -14.35
N LYS A 257 -4.06 15.64 -15.05
CA LYS A 257 -2.92 16.13 -15.82
C LYS A 257 -2.10 17.01 -14.90
N ARG A 258 -0.87 16.57 -14.61
CA ARG A 258 0.10 17.41 -13.92
C ARG A 258 0.28 18.68 -14.75
N THR A 259 -0.09 19.83 -14.19
CA THR A 259 0.23 21.11 -14.81
C THR A 259 1.76 21.18 -14.85
N GLN A 260 2.34 21.05 -16.04
CA GLN A 260 3.73 21.41 -16.23
C GLN A 260 3.81 22.90 -15.95
N ILE A 261 4.48 23.27 -14.87
CA ILE A 261 4.93 24.65 -14.69
C ILE A 261 5.88 24.84 -15.86
N THR A 262 5.40 25.51 -16.90
CA THR A 262 6.25 25.94 -17.99
C THR A 262 7.35 26.77 -17.32
N GLY A 263 8.60 26.28 -17.39
CA GLY A 263 9.73 27.07 -16.91
C GLY A 263 9.60 28.45 -17.54
N ASN A 264 9.78 29.50 -16.73
CA ASN A 264 9.80 30.85 -17.26
C ASN A 264 10.69 30.84 -18.51
N PRO A 265 10.24 31.45 -19.63
CA PRO A 265 11.04 31.49 -20.84
C PRO A 265 12.44 31.94 -20.44
N VAL A 266 13.45 31.21 -20.90
CA VAL A 266 14.85 31.58 -20.69
C VAL A 266 15.02 32.97 -21.27
N VAL A 267 14.91 33.98 -20.42
CA VAL A 267 15.31 35.33 -20.77
C VAL A 267 16.80 35.19 -20.98
N THR A 268 17.24 35.37 -22.22
CA THR A 268 18.66 35.53 -22.57
C THR A 268 19.13 36.84 -21.94
N ASN A 269 19.28 36.83 -20.61
CA ASN A 269 19.98 37.87 -19.90
C ASN A 269 21.44 37.75 -20.34
N ARG A 270 21.93 38.79 -21.00
CA ARG A 270 23.36 38.96 -21.22
C ARG A 270 23.98 39.06 -19.82
N VAL A 271 24.63 37.99 -19.38
CA VAL A 271 25.44 38.02 -18.16
C VAL A 271 26.64 38.89 -18.50
N GLU A 272 26.53 40.18 -18.23
CA GLU A 272 27.68 41.07 -18.29
C GLU A 272 28.51 40.80 -17.04
N GLU A 273 29.73 40.32 -17.24
CA GLU A 273 30.68 40.06 -16.18
C GLU A 273 31.04 41.42 -15.56
N GLY A 274 30.39 41.75 -14.45
CA GLY A 274 30.57 43.02 -13.77
C GLY A 274 32.02 43.18 -13.30
N GLU A 275 32.50 44.42 -13.24
CA GLU A 275 33.77 44.72 -12.59
C GLU A 275 33.74 44.21 -11.14
N ARG A 276 34.71 43.36 -10.80
CA ARG A 276 34.88 42.94 -9.40
C ARG A 276 35.14 44.19 -8.56
N PRO A 277 34.36 44.44 -7.49
CA PRO A 277 34.63 45.54 -6.58
C PRO A 277 36.07 45.48 -6.09
N ASP A 278 36.70 46.64 -5.97
CA ASP A 278 38.08 46.77 -5.57
C ASP A 278 38.30 46.08 -4.21
N ARG A 279 39.12 45.03 -4.19
CA ARG A 279 39.39 44.16 -3.01
C ARG A 279 40.25 44.89 -1.95
N SER A 280 40.41 46.20 -2.06
CA SER A 280 41.36 47.05 -1.31
C SER A 280 41.01 47.26 0.17
N ARG A 281 39.92 46.65 0.65
CA ARG A 281 39.64 46.51 2.08
C ARG A 281 39.65 45.02 2.42
N ASN A 282 40.58 44.61 3.27
CA ASN A 282 40.66 43.30 3.90
C ASN A 282 39.36 43.00 4.67
N TYR A 283 38.30 42.64 3.95
CA TYR A 283 37.11 42.06 4.56
C TYR A 283 37.43 40.58 4.78
N ASP A 284 37.52 40.16 6.05
CA ASP A 284 37.66 38.75 6.46
C ASP A 284 36.42 37.89 6.12
N LEU A 285 35.65 38.30 5.11
CA LEU A 285 34.39 37.69 4.66
C LEU A 285 34.58 36.77 3.44
N GLU A 286 35.82 36.41 3.05
CA GLU A 286 36.04 35.22 2.23
C GLU A 286 35.79 33.99 3.10
N LEU A 287 34.50 33.75 3.42
CA LEU A 287 34.06 32.52 4.06
C LEU A 287 34.03 31.44 2.98
N SER A 288 35.22 31.02 2.53
CA SER A 288 35.40 29.88 1.63
C SER A 288 35.04 28.62 2.41
N MET A 289 33.76 28.31 2.47
CA MET A 289 33.30 27.06 3.02
C MET A 289 33.58 25.98 1.98
N ALA A 290 34.53 25.11 2.25
CA ALA A 290 34.74 23.92 1.44
C ALA A 290 33.43 23.12 1.44
N LEU A 291 32.77 23.03 0.28
CA LEU A 291 31.62 22.16 0.12
C LEU A 291 32.11 20.72 0.28
N GLY A 292 31.72 20.09 1.38
CA GLY A 292 32.01 18.67 1.60
C GLY A 292 31.25 17.80 0.60
N THR A 293 31.72 16.57 0.42
CA THR A 293 31.01 15.58 -0.40
C THR A 293 29.71 15.16 0.28
N TYR A 294 28.58 15.36 -0.38
CA TYR A 294 27.29 14.85 0.08
C TYR A 294 27.10 13.43 -0.42
N CYS A 295 27.33 12.45 0.46
CA CYS A 295 27.23 11.03 0.09
C CYS A 295 25.84 10.47 0.44
N PRO A 296 25.03 10.05 -0.55
CA PRO A 296 23.78 9.35 -0.27
C PRO A 296 24.05 8.01 0.44
N PRO A 297 23.12 7.55 1.31
CA PRO A 297 23.25 6.26 1.98
C PRO A 297 23.39 5.11 0.97
N LEU A 298 24.40 4.26 1.16
CA LEU A 298 24.69 3.13 0.27
C LEU A 298 23.47 2.22 0.06
N ARG A 299 22.68 2.02 1.12
CA ARG A 299 21.45 1.22 1.05
C ARG A 299 20.41 1.83 0.13
N LEU A 300 20.25 3.16 0.13
CA LEU A 300 19.33 3.86 -0.75
C LEU A 300 19.77 3.73 -2.22
N ARG A 301 21.07 3.81 -2.48
CA ARG A 301 21.66 3.58 -3.81
C ARG A 301 21.34 2.18 -4.36
N GLN A 302 21.38 1.14 -3.52
CA GLN A 302 20.99 -0.23 -3.89
C GLN A 302 19.49 -0.36 -4.18
N LEU A 303 18.63 0.41 -3.50
CA LEU A 303 17.18 0.36 -3.67
C LEU A 303 16.67 1.22 -4.85
N LEU A 304 17.49 2.16 -5.36
CA LEU A 304 17.11 3.09 -6.42
C LEU A 304 16.55 2.40 -7.67
N PRO A 305 17.17 1.34 -8.24
CA PRO A 305 16.62 0.68 -9.43
C PRO A 305 15.22 0.10 -9.17
N ILE A 306 14.99 -0.45 -7.98
CA ILE A 306 13.72 -1.04 -7.57
C ILE A 306 12.65 0.05 -7.36
N LEU A 307 13.05 1.20 -6.81
CA LEU A 307 12.19 2.39 -6.67
C LEU A 307 11.77 2.94 -8.04
N LEU A 308 12.71 3.06 -8.98
CA LEU A 308 12.50 3.58 -10.33
C LEU A 308 11.69 2.64 -11.23
N GLN A 309 11.82 1.31 -11.04
CA GLN A 309 11.02 0.30 -11.74
C GLN A 309 9.52 0.37 -11.41
N GLY A 310 9.09 1.27 -10.52
CA GLY A 310 7.68 1.45 -10.21
C GLY A 310 7.09 0.30 -9.41
N THR A 311 7.91 -0.47 -8.69
CA THR A 311 7.47 -1.63 -7.90
C THR A 311 6.26 -1.31 -7.01
N ASN A 312 5.22 -2.14 -7.09
CA ASN A 312 3.94 -1.87 -6.45
C ASN A 312 4.07 -1.77 -4.91
N ILE A 313 3.49 -0.73 -4.29
CA ILE A 313 3.64 -0.42 -2.84
C ILE A 313 3.24 -1.61 -1.97
N PHE A 314 2.23 -2.37 -2.41
CA PHE A 314 1.67 -3.47 -1.63
C PHE A 314 2.62 -4.68 -1.54
N THR A 315 3.30 -5.03 -2.62
CA THR A 315 4.24 -6.17 -2.69
C THR A 315 5.70 -5.77 -2.51
N ALA A 316 5.99 -4.47 -2.49
CA ALA A 316 7.35 -3.97 -2.30
C ALA A 316 7.91 -4.37 -0.92
N PRO A 317 9.21 -4.67 -0.84
CA PRO A 317 9.90 -4.83 0.43
C PRO A 317 9.64 -3.65 1.37
N LYS A 318 9.58 -3.93 2.68
CA LYS A 318 9.22 -2.93 3.71
C LYS A 318 9.98 -1.60 3.55
N GLU A 319 11.29 -1.64 3.32
CA GLU A 319 12.13 -0.45 3.14
C GLU A 319 11.65 0.43 1.98
N ILE A 320 11.29 -0.19 0.83
CA ILE A 320 10.78 0.52 -0.35
C ILE A 320 9.38 1.07 -0.09
N ALA A 321 8.51 0.29 0.56
CA ALA A 321 7.18 0.73 0.92
C ALA A 321 7.22 1.91 1.90
N GLU A 322 8.15 1.91 2.86
CA GLU A 322 8.37 3.01 3.80
C GLU A 322 8.87 4.27 3.10
N ILE A 323 9.86 4.15 2.20
CA ILE A 323 10.36 5.26 1.40
C ILE A 323 9.22 5.88 0.57
N LYS A 324 8.43 5.06 -0.13
CA LYS A 324 7.27 5.53 -0.90
C LYS A 324 6.22 6.19 -0.04
N ALA A 325 5.87 5.58 1.11
CA ALA A 325 4.92 6.16 2.05
C ALA A 325 5.40 7.52 2.60
N GLN A 326 6.69 7.69 2.85
CA GLN A 326 7.28 8.98 3.27
C GLN A 326 7.19 10.03 2.15
N LEU A 327 7.43 9.64 0.89
CA LEU A 327 7.30 10.51 -0.27
C LEU A 327 5.84 10.93 -0.52
N GLU A 328 4.88 10.01 -0.36
CA GLU A 328 3.44 10.26 -0.54
C GLU A 328 2.79 10.99 0.64
N ALA A 329 3.33 10.87 1.85
CA ALA A 329 2.79 11.52 3.03
C ALA A 329 2.76 13.06 2.87
N ALA A 330 1.64 13.67 3.26
CA ALA A 330 1.52 15.14 3.30
C ALA A 330 2.61 15.77 4.17
N LEU A 331 3.13 16.92 3.75
CA LEU A 331 4.18 17.65 4.48
C LEU A 331 3.63 18.14 5.83
N LYS A 332 4.34 17.82 6.90
CA LYS A 332 4.06 18.20 8.29
C LYS A 332 5.37 18.60 8.95
N TRP A 333 5.33 19.50 9.93
CA TRP A 333 6.54 19.91 10.65
C TRP A 333 7.38 18.72 11.17
N ARG A 334 6.70 17.69 11.69
CA ARG A 334 7.34 16.48 12.23
C ARG A 334 7.98 15.56 11.20
N ASN A 335 7.58 15.62 9.93
CA ASN A 335 8.17 14.79 8.87
C ASN A 335 9.03 15.59 7.87
N TYR A 336 9.14 16.91 8.06
CA TYR A 336 9.83 17.81 7.15
C TYR A 336 11.30 17.44 6.97
N GLU A 337 12.06 17.33 8.07
CA GLU A 337 13.49 17.04 8.04
C GLU A 337 13.79 15.71 7.34
N VAL A 338 13.06 14.66 7.72
CA VAL A 338 13.23 13.31 7.16
C VAL A 338 12.89 13.31 5.67
N LYS A 339 11.79 13.95 5.28
CA LYS A 339 11.35 14.00 3.88
C LYS A 339 12.29 14.84 3.02
N LEU A 340 12.75 16.00 3.50
CA LEU A 340 13.69 16.85 2.80
C LEU A 340 15.04 16.13 2.60
N ARG A 341 15.57 15.51 3.66
CA ARG A 341 16.81 14.73 3.57
C ARG A 341 16.69 13.59 2.56
N LEU A 342 15.56 12.86 2.58
CA LEU A 342 15.30 11.80 1.61
C LEU A 342 15.24 12.33 0.17
N LEU A 343 14.57 13.45 -0.05
CA LEU A 343 14.50 14.09 -1.37
C LEU A 343 15.88 14.52 -1.87
N LEU A 344 16.70 15.12 -1.01
CA LEU A 344 18.08 15.51 -1.35
C LEU A 344 18.94 14.29 -1.72
N HIS A 345 18.84 13.18 -0.98
CA HIS A 345 19.55 11.96 -1.35
C HIS A 345 19.08 11.38 -2.70
N LEU A 346 17.76 11.43 -2.97
CA LEU A 346 17.21 10.92 -4.22
C LEU A 346 17.59 11.80 -5.41
N GLU A 347 17.63 13.11 -5.24
CA GLU A 347 18.09 14.06 -6.26
C GLU A 347 19.56 13.80 -6.62
N GLU A 348 20.44 13.67 -5.62
CA GLU A 348 21.85 13.36 -5.84
C GLU A 348 22.03 12.02 -6.60
N LEU A 349 21.28 10.98 -6.21
CA LEU A 349 21.32 9.69 -6.90
C LEU A 349 20.75 9.76 -8.32
N GLN A 350 19.75 10.61 -8.55
CA GLN A 350 19.23 10.85 -9.90
C GLN A 350 20.28 11.56 -10.76
N MET A 351 20.95 12.59 -10.23
CA MET A 351 22.04 13.27 -10.93
C MET A 351 23.20 12.31 -11.27
N GLU A 352 23.59 11.44 -10.34
CA GLU A 352 24.59 10.39 -10.61
C GLU A 352 24.16 9.43 -11.73
N HIS A 353 22.86 9.14 -11.86
CA HIS A 353 22.35 8.27 -12.91
C HIS A 353 22.26 9.01 -14.25
N ASP A 354 21.79 10.26 -14.23
CA ASP A 354 21.62 11.11 -15.41
C ASP A 354 22.98 11.46 -16.04
N ILE A 355 24.01 11.75 -15.23
CA ILE A 355 25.35 12.06 -15.77
C ILE A 355 25.99 10.86 -16.49
N ARG A 356 25.70 9.63 -16.05
CA ARG A 356 26.19 8.41 -16.71
C ARG A 356 25.56 8.16 -18.08
N HIS A 357 24.46 8.81 -18.41
CA HIS A 357 23.91 8.73 -19.78
C HIS A 357 24.82 9.42 -20.81
N TYR A 358 25.78 10.22 -20.35
CA TYR A 358 26.79 10.87 -21.17
C TYR A 358 28.09 10.04 -21.25
N ASP A 359 28.15 8.87 -20.62
CA ASP A 359 29.28 7.93 -20.75
C ASP A 359 29.20 7.26 -22.13
N LEU A 360 29.67 7.98 -23.15
CA LEU A 360 29.69 7.54 -24.54
C LEU A 360 31.04 6.92 -24.87
N GLU A 361 31.07 5.60 -25.06
CA GLU A 361 32.27 4.88 -25.53
C GLU A 361 32.27 4.78 -27.07
N SER A 362 33.40 5.11 -27.69
CA SER A 362 33.65 4.93 -29.14
C SER A 362 32.63 5.60 -30.08
N VAL A 363 32.00 6.69 -29.66
CA VAL A 363 31.06 7.44 -30.50
C VAL A 363 31.84 8.37 -31.46
N PRO A 364 31.64 8.26 -32.78
CA PRO A 364 32.33 9.11 -33.74
C PRO A 364 31.83 10.55 -33.64
N MET A 365 32.75 11.49 -33.43
CA MET A 365 32.45 12.91 -33.58
C MET A 365 32.24 13.26 -35.05
N THR A 366 31.20 14.03 -35.34
CA THR A 366 30.85 14.47 -36.70
C THR A 366 31.16 15.95 -36.88
N TRP A 367 31.38 16.38 -38.12
CA TRP A 367 31.60 17.80 -38.42
C TRP A 367 30.28 18.57 -38.35
N ASP A 368 30.30 19.79 -37.82
CA ASP A 368 29.09 20.63 -37.74
C ASP A 368 28.57 20.97 -39.15
N PRO A 369 27.37 20.51 -39.52
CA PRO A 369 26.84 20.71 -40.87
C PRO A 369 26.41 22.16 -41.16
N ILE A 370 26.25 23.02 -40.15
CA ILE A 370 25.66 24.36 -40.32
C ILE A 370 26.71 25.41 -40.72
N ASP A 371 27.93 25.33 -40.19
CA ASP A 371 28.96 26.36 -40.41
C ASP A 371 30.21 25.91 -41.19
N GLN A 372 30.26 24.65 -41.66
CA GLN A 372 31.42 24.07 -42.38
C GLN A 372 32.78 24.45 -41.74
N ASN A 373 32.82 24.66 -40.42
CA ASN A 373 34.04 25.06 -39.75
C ASN A 373 34.87 23.79 -39.46
N PRO A 374 36.00 23.57 -40.16
CA PRO A 374 36.78 22.34 -40.05
C PRO A 374 37.56 22.25 -38.74
N ARG A 375 37.28 23.13 -37.76
CA ARG A 375 37.86 23.11 -36.41
C ARG A 375 36.85 22.74 -35.33
N LEU A 376 35.57 22.59 -35.68
CA LEU A 376 34.49 22.27 -34.74
C LEU A 376 33.94 20.88 -35.01
N LEU A 377 34.12 20.01 -34.03
CA LEU A 377 33.55 18.66 -34.00
C LEU A 377 32.32 18.68 -33.08
N THR A 378 31.21 18.15 -33.59
CA THR A 378 29.95 18.01 -32.86
C THR A 378 29.75 16.56 -32.43
N LEU A 379 29.44 16.38 -31.15
CA LEU A 379 29.00 15.12 -30.58
C LEU A 379 27.50 15.22 -30.32
N GLU A 380 26.71 14.41 -31.03
CA GLU A 380 25.28 14.32 -30.74
C GLU A 380 25.08 13.50 -29.46
N VAL A 381 24.61 14.15 -28.41
CA VAL A 381 24.23 13.47 -27.17
C VAL A 381 22.71 13.46 -27.07
N GLY A 382 22.12 12.27 -27.00
CA GLY A 382 20.67 12.09 -26.97
C GLY A 382 20.06 12.52 -25.65
N LEU A 383 19.49 13.72 -25.58
CA LEU A 383 18.60 14.14 -24.50
C LEU A 383 17.17 13.69 -24.79
N ARG A 384 16.46 13.17 -23.76
CA ARG A 384 15.00 12.99 -23.81
C ARG A 384 14.35 14.34 -24.10
N SER A 385 13.91 14.52 -25.34
CA SER A 385 13.10 15.66 -25.82
C SER A 385 13.76 17.04 -25.66
N GLY A 386 14.65 17.38 -26.60
CA GLY A 386 15.08 18.76 -26.83
C GLY A 386 16.52 18.81 -27.32
N THR A 387 16.71 19.04 -28.61
CA THR A 387 18.02 19.22 -29.25
C THR A 387 18.71 20.47 -28.67
N GLY A 388 19.62 20.28 -27.72
CA GLY A 388 20.60 21.28 -27.29
C GLY A 388 21.98 20.92 -27.84
N ARG A 389 22.54 21.75 -28.73
CA ARG A 389 23.92 21.60 -29.21
C ARG A 389 24.87 22.31 -28.26
N LEU A 390 25.91 21.61 -27.79
CA LEU A 390 27.04 22.20 -27.08
C LEU A 390 28.23 22.23 -28.06
N GLY A 391 28.61 23.43 -28.50
CA GLY A 391 29.82 23.64 -29.32
C GLY A 391 31.03 23.91 -28.43
N TRP A 392 32.13 23.18 -28.64
CA TRP A 392 33.42 23.44 -28.02
C TRP A 392 34.42 23.91 -29.07
N SER A 393 35.05 25.07 -28.86
CA SER A 393 36.10 25.61 -29.73
C SER A 393 37.48 25.23 -29.19
N GLN A 394 38.20 24.35 -29.89
CA GLN A 394 39.64 24.16 -29.65
C GLN A 394 40.43 25.29 -30.34
N GLN A 395 41.05 26.16 -29.55
CA GLN A 395 42.16 26.99 -30.03
C GLN A 395 43.44 26.16 -30.00
N ALA A 396 44.00 25.87 -31.18
CA ALA A 396 45.30 25.24 -31.31
C ALA A 396 46.41 26.17 -30.80
N PRO A 397 47.42 25.66 -30.07
CA PRO A 397 48.56 26.47 -29.62
C PRO A 397 49.48 26.81 -30.80
N ALA A 398 49.91 28.07 -30.84
CA ALA A 398 50.87 28.57 -31.82
C ALA A 398 52.25 27.92 -31.61
N VAL A 399 52.83 27.39 -32.69
CA VAL A 399 54.19 26.86 -32.75
C VAL A 399 55.18 28.03 -32.66
N GLY A 400 55.82 28.19 -31.50
CA GLY A 400 56.92 29.13 -31.28
C GLY A 400 58.25 28.52 -31.70
N SER A 401 58.81 29.03 -32.80
CA SER A 401 60.13 28.70 -33.31
C SER A 401 61.23 29.23 -32.38
N THR A 402 62.09 28.37 -31.84
CA THR A 402 63.37 28.79 -31.24
C THR A 402 64.52 28.50 -32.20
N LYS A 403 65.06 29.57 -32.81
CA LYS A 403 66.43 29.62 -33.33
C LYS A 403 67.37 29.96 -32.17
N GLY A 404 68.55 29.34 -32.20
CA GLY A 404 69.52 29.32 -31.11
C GLY A 404 70.32 30.61 -30.85
N GLY A 405 71.10 30.49 -29.78
CA GLY A 405 72.27 31.27 -29.39
C GLY A 405 73.17 30.35 -28.58
#